data_AF-A0A7V9NA04-F1
#
_entry.id   AF-A0A7V9NA04-F1
#
_cell.length_a   1.000
_cell.length_b   1.000
_cell.length_c   1.000
_cell.angle_alpha   90.00
_cell.angle_beta   90.00
_cell.angle_gamma   90.00
#
_symmetry.space_group_name_H-M   'P 1'
#
loop_
_entity.id
_entity.type
_entity.pdbx_description
1 polymer ?
#
loop_
_entity_poly.entity_id
_entity_poly.type
_entity_poly.pdbx_seq_one_letter_code
_entity_poly.pdbx_strand_id
1 'polypeptide(L)'
;MRSFRERSPLVVGLLSLVLIAAGVGLAFSINRFEGLRGVYTLSADLQDAAGLQPGNEVRVAGVKVGQVKSLRLAPGAARVIMEVERDVRIP
;
A
#
# COMPACT_ATOMS: atom_id res chain seq x y z
N MET A 1 -24.52 24.75 31.73
CA MET A 1 -24.37 23.49 30.97
C MET A 1 -25.48 23.45 29.93
N ARG A 2 -25.18 23.62 28.62
CA ARG A 2 -26.21 23.71 27.57
C ARG A 2 -26.72 22.32 27.20
N SER A 3 -28.05 22.19 27.25
CA SER A 3 -28.81 20.96 27.05
C SER A 3 -28.64 20.41 25.64
N PHE A 4 -28.62 19.08 25.53
CA PHE A 4 -28.49 18.29 24.29
C PHE A 4 -29.58 18.58 23.23
N ARG A 5 -30.63 19.34 23.59
CA ARG A 5 -31.79 19.67 22.73
C ARG A 5 -31.60 20.85 21.76
N GLU A 6 -30.53 21.64 21.88
CA GLU A 6 -30.26 22.79 20.98
C GLU A 6 -29.15 22.51 19.95
N ARG A 7 -28.45 21.37 20.05
CA ARG A 7 -27.51 20.96 19.00
C ARG A 7 -28.33 20.45 17.84
N SER A 8 -28.32 21.19 16.74
CA SER A 8 -29.02 20.81 15.51
C SER A 8 -28.64 19.36 15.18
N PRO A 9 -29.62 18.43 15.13
CA PRO A 9 -29.35 17.01 14.90
C PRO A 9 -28.59 16.79 13.59
N LEU A 10 -28.74 17.71 12.64
CA LEU A 10 -27.96 17.79 11.40
C LEU A 10 -26.46 18.00 11.63
N VAL A 11 -26.05 18.88 12.57
CA VAL A 11 -24.61 19.13 12.84
C VAL A 11 -23.98 17.92 13.52
N VAL A 12 -24.69 17.28 14.45
CA VAL A 12 -24.20 16.07 15.11
C VAL A 12 -24.07 14.91 14.12
N GLY A 13 -25.05 14.75 13.23
CA GLY A 13 -25.01 13.75 12.16
C GLY A 13 -23.92 14.01 11.12
N LEU A 14 -23.71 15.28 10.74
CA LEU A 14 -22.63 15.64 9.82
C LEU A 14 -21.26 15.40 10.46
N LEU A 15 -21.09 15.78 11.73
CA LEU A 15 -19.84 15.59 12.47
C LEU A 15 -19.49 14.11 12.62
N SER A 16 -20.46 13.26 12.95
CA SER A 16 -20.22 11.81 13.05
C SER A 16 -19.90 11.20 11.69
N LEU A 17 -20.59 11.62 10.62
CA LEU A 17 -20.29 11.16 9.27
C LEU A 17 -18.87 11.54 8.83
N VAL A 18 -18.45 12.78 9.10
CA VAL A 18 -17.09 13.26 8.81
C VAL A 18 -16.05 12.47 9.61
N LEU A 19 -16.31 12.21 10.89
CA LEU A 19 -15.43 11.39 11.73
C LEU A 19 -15.25 9.97 11.19
N ILE A 20 -16.35 9.33 10.77
CA ILE A 20 -16.31 7.99 10.18
C ILE A 20 -15.55 8.02 8.84
N ALA A 21 -15.86 8.97 7.96
CA ALA A 21 -15.18 9.12 6.68
C ALA A 21 -13.67 9.37 6.85
N ALA A 22 -13.29 10.19 7.82
CA ALA A 22 -11.90 10.42 8.18
C ALA A 22 -11.22 9.15 8.72
N GLY A 23 -11.88 8.41 9.62
CA GLY A 23 -11.37 7.15 10.15
C GLY A 23 -11.15 6.09 9.05
N VAL A 24 -12.10 5.94 8.14
CA VAL A 24 -11.99 5.05 6.97
C VAL A 24 -10.84 5.50 6.06
N GLY A 25 -10.76 6.80 5.76
CA GLY A 25 -9.68 7.37 4.94
C GLY A 25 -8.29 7.12 5.54
N LEU A 26 -8.15 7.28 6.86
CA LEU A 26 -6.92 6.98 7.57
C LEU A 26 -6.59 5.48 7.54
N ALA A 27 -7.57 4.60 7.74
CA ALA A 27 -7.36 3.15 7.66
C ALA A 27 -6.84 2.70 6.28
N PHE A 28 -7.42 3.23 5.19
CA PHE A 28 -6.92 2.98 3.83
C PHE A 28 -5.56 3.62 3.57
N SER A 29 -5.26 4.76 4.20
CA SER A 29 -3.97 5.43 4.09
C SER A 29 -2.84 4.63 4.74
N ILE A 30 -3.09 4.00 5.90
CA ILE A 30 -2.11 3.13 6.58
C ILE A 30 -1.65 1.99 5.67
N ASN A 31 -2.57 1.44 4.85
CA ASN A 31 -2.26 0.41 3.86
C ASN A 31 -1.31 0.87 2.75
N ARG A 32 -1.03 2.16 2.59
CA ARG A 32 -0.08 2.67 1.57
C ARG A 32 1.32 2.89 2.12
N PHE A 33 1.48 2.99 3.45
CA PHE A 33 2.78 3.22 4.06
C PHE A 33 3.58 1.92 4.18
N GLU A 34 4.59 1.76 3.31
CA GLU A 34 5.55 0.65 3.31
C GLU A 34 6.26 0.49 4.66
N GLY A 35 6.56 1.60 5.34
CA GLY A 35 7.22 1.61 6.65
C GLY A 35 6.41 0.97 7.79
N LEU A 36 5.07 0.97 7.68
CA LEU A 36 4.18 0.31 8.64
C LEU A 36 3.93 -1.17 8.29
N ARG A 37 4.07 -1.55 7.02
CA ARG A 37 3.89 -2.93 6.54
C ARG A 37 5.11 -3.83 6.71
N GLY A 38 6.25 -3.30 7.16
CA GLY A 38 7.47 -4.09 7.33
C GLY A 38 8.08 -4.58 6.01
N VAL A 39 7.82 -3.86 4.91
CA VAL A 39 8.38 -4.16 3.59
C VAL A 39 9.35 -3.06 3.14
N TYR A 40 10.18 -3.35 2.15
CA TYR A 40 11.02 -2.40 1.43
C TYR A 40 10.82 -2.55 -0.08
N THR A 41 10.97 -1.44 -0.80
CA THR A 41 10.85 -1.43 -2.27
C THR A 41 12.21 -1.70 -2.91
N LEU A 42 12.26 -2.66 -3.83
CA LEU A 42 13.41 -2.98 -4.67
C LEU A 42 13.05 -2.76 -6.14
N SER A 43 13.97 -2.21 -6.92
CA SER A 43 13.82 -2.07 -8.38
C SER A 43 14.87 -2.89 -9.10
N ALA A 44 14.45 -3.64 -10.12
CA ALA A 44 15.34 -4.42 -10.97
C ALA A 44 15.02 -4.17 -12.45
N ASP A 45 16.06 -4.03 -13.27
CA ASP A 45 15.93 -3.90 -14.71
C ASP A 45 16.18 -5.27 -15.35
N LEU A 46 15.13 -5.83 -15.95
CA LEU A 46 15.14 -7.14 -16.60
C LEU A 46 15.18 -6.97 -18.12
N GLN A 47 15.92 -7.84 -18.80
CA GLN A 47 15.93 -7.87 -20.27
C GLN A 47 14.60 -8.35 -20.84
N ASP A 48 13.95 -9.30 -20.16
CA ASP A 48 12.63 -9.80 -20.49
C ASP A 48 11.79 -9.94 -19.21
N ALA A 49 10.55 -9.46 -19.29
CA ALA A 49 9.55 -9.55 -18.23
C ALA A 49 8.19 -10.01 -18.78
N ALA A 50 8.19 -10.71 -19.92
CA ALA A 50 6.98 -11.25 -20.53
C ALA A 50 6.18 -12.11 -19.54
N GLY A 51 4.88 -11.83 -19.43
CA GLY A 51 3.98 -12.53 -18.51
C GLY A 51 4.03 -12.06 -17.05
N LEU A 52 4.94 -11.15 -16.69
CA LEU A 52 5.00 -10.58 -15.34
C LEU A 52 3.96 -9.47 -15.17
N GLN A 53 3.20 -9.55 -14.08
CA GLN A 53 2.09 -8.68 -13.75
C GLN A 53 2.21 -8.16 -12.30
N PRO A 54 1.63 -6.99 -12.01
CA PRO A 54 1.44 -6.56 -10.62
C PRO A 54 0.70 -7.63 -9.82
N GLY A 55 1.21 -7.94 -8.61
CA GLY A 55 0.69 -8.98 -7.73
C GLY A 55 1.38 -10.34 -7.88
N ASN A 56 2.25 -10.55 -8.87
CA ASN A 56 3.04 -11.78 -8.93
C ASN A 56 3.94 -11.92 -7.70
N GLU A 57 4.14 -13.15 -7.24
CA GLU A 57 4.97 -13.44 -6.07
C GLU A 57 6.46 -13.29 -6.40
N VAL A 58 7.19 -12.65 -5.49
CA VAL A 58 8.65 -12.61 -5.52
C VAL A 58 9.18 -13.70 -4.61
N ARG A 59 10.08 -14.53 -5.14
CA ARG A 59 10.63 -15.69 -4.42
C ARG A 59 12.14 -15.70 -4.42
N VAL A 60 12.72 -16.10 -3.30
CA VAL A 60 14.17 -16.31 -3.13
C VAL A 60 14.37 -17.75 -2.66
N ALA A 61 15.16 -18.52 -3.41
CA ALA A 61 15.37 -19.96 -3.16
C ALA A 61 14.05 -20.75 -2.99
N GLY A 62 12.99 -20.36 -3.70
CA GLY A 62 11.67 -20.99 -3.66
C GLY A 62 10.72 -20.46 -2.57
N VAL A 63 11.23 -19.70 -1.59
CA VAL A 63 10.42 -19.11 -0.51
C VAL A 63 9.82 -17.78 -0.97
N LYS A 64 8.53 -17.56 -0.70
CA LYS A 64 7.88 -16.27 -0.96
C LYS A 64 8.44 -15.22 -0.01
N VAL A 65 8.91 -14.12 -0.56
CA VAL A 65 9.50 -13.00 0.20
C VAL A 65 8.83 -11.66 -0.11
N GLY A 66 7.88 -11.63 -1.03
CA GLY A 66 7.29 -10.38 -1.50
C GLY A 66 6.39 -10.52 -2.70
N GLN A 67 6.13 -9.39 -3.35
CA GLN A 67 5.26 -9.28 -4.51
C GLN A 67 5.69 -8.17 -5.46
N VAL A 68 5.36 -8.32 -6.74
CA VAL A 68 5.56 -7.29 -7.76
C VAL A 68 4.54 -6.18 -7.56
N LYS A 69 5.02 -4.96 -7.34
CA LYS A 69 4.18 -3.76 -7.17
C LYS A 69 3.76 -3.19 -8.51
N SER A 70 4.70 -3.06 -9.44
CA SER A 70 4.43 -2.49 -10.76
C SER A 70 5.56 -2.75 -11.75
N LEU A 71 5.22 -2.65 -13.04
CA LEU A 71 6.18 -2.68 -14.13
C LEU A 71 6.18 -1.34 -14.88
N ARG A 72 7.34 -0.94 -15.37
CA ARG A 72 7.56 0.25 -16.19
C ARG A 72 8.53 -0.09 -17.32
N LEU A 73 8.32 0.50 -18.49
CA LEU A 73 9.29 0.41 -19.57
C LEU A 73 10.46 1.37 -19.27
N ALA A 74 11.68 0.85 -19.27
CA ALA A 74 12.92 1.61 -19.20
C ALA A 74 13.68 1.46 -20.53
N PRO A 75 14.65 2.33 -20.84
CA PRO A 75 15.41 2.25 -22.09
C PRO A 75 16.12 0.90 -22.21
N GLY A 76 15.65 0.04 -23.12
CA GLY A 76 16.22 -1.29 -23.37
C GLY A 76 15.96 -2.35 -22.30
N ALA A 77 15.08 -2.08 -21.31
CA ALA A 77 14.76 -3.03 -20.24
C ALA A 77 13.35 -2.83 -19.68
N ALA A 78 12.80 -3.87 -19.06
CA ALA A 78 11.62 -3.76 -18.23
C ALA A 78 12.05 -3.50 -16.78
N ARG A 79 11.72 -2.31 -16.25
CA ARG A 79 11.94 -1.97 -14.85
C ARG A 79 10.79 -2.51 -14.00
N VAL A 80 11.12 -3.44 -13.12
CA VAL A 80 10.17 -4.07 -12.20
C VAL A 80 10.38 -3.49 -10.81
N ILE A 81 9.30 -3.00 -10.21
CA ILE A 81 9.25 -2.51 -8.84
C ILE A 81 8.61 -3.60 -7.99
N MET A 82 9.33 -4.07 -6.97
CA MET A 82 8.95 -5.16 -6.09
C MET A 82 8.92 -4.69 -4.65
N GLU A 83 7.97 -5.21 -3.86
CA GLU A 83 7.94 -5.05 -2.41
C GLU A 83 8.42 -6.35 -1.78
N VAL A 84 9.44 -6.28 -0.91
CA VAL A 84 10.06 -7.44 -0.24
C VAL A 84 9.97 -7.26 1.28
N GLU A 85 9.73 -8.35 2.00
CA GLU A 85 9.67 -8.37 3.47
C GLU A 85 11.04 -8.06 4.10
N ARG A 86 11.06 -7.19 5.12
CA ARG A 86 12.31 -6.71 5.76
C ARG A 86 13.09 -7.78 6.52
N ASP A 87 12.47 -8.90 6.86
CA ASP A 87 13.14 -10.01 7.54
C ASP A 87 14.12 -10.75 6.61
N VAL A 88 13.96 -10.57 5.29
CA VAL A 88 14.84 -11.15 4.27
C VAL A 88 15.90 -10.13 3.88
N ARG A 89 17.15 -10.38 4.31
CA ARG A 89 18.32 -9.63 3.83
C ARG A 89 18.83 -10.24 2.53
N ILE A 90 18.63 -9.52 1.43
CA ILE A 90 19.26 -9.82 0.15
C ILE A 90 20.58 -9.05 0.11
N PRO A 91 21.76 -9.72 0.14
CA PRO A 91 23.06 -9.07 0.05
C PRO A 91 23.33 -8.46 -1.32
#